data_AF-A0A2M8PVR4-F1
#
_entry.id   AF-A0A2M8PVR4-F1
#
_cell.length_a   1.000
_cell.length_b   1.000
_cell.length_c   1.000
_cell.angle_alpha   90.00
_cell.angle_beta   90.00
_cell.angle_gamma   90.00
#
_symmetry.space_group_name_H-M   'P 1'
#
loop_
_entity.id
_entity.type
_entity.pdbx_description
1 polymer ?
#
loop_
_entity_poly.entity_id
_entity_poly.type
_entity_poly.pdbx_seq_one_letter_code
_entity_poly.pdbx_strand_id
1 'polypeptide(L)'
;MYDTTEQILIRAYDLIQTDQIEDARTLLEPVLENDADNVEAWWLYAHAVTDIESANKALDNVIRLDSNYPGAAELKRKVTELIQAGGLLDAQSGDSVLTLPPQTLPEDVPEDLGFDLSFEDDEDDRKRSRRLTLAVIAATIMVVGIVSAVAILIVTGDDSEVGVTPTAIAANTAQPTSTIAVDAGALTAGLNDEIRAILSDDFTLPANAISTRTTDLGETLVISVCTSPNVQQLQVDLEGVLYRLAQGLNLSLVTADAIGANMLDCSNNIDVRNIVVALTDAAAFAQGQLDEENFAARWRSF
;
A
#
# COMPACT_ATOMS: atom_id res chain seq x y z
N MET A 1 16.52 -20.83 2.13
CA MET A 1 15.28 -21.58 2.37
C MET A 1 14.69 -21.01 3.64
N TYR A 2 13.67 -20.15 3.50
CA TYR A 2 13.06 -19.41 4.61
C TYR A 2 12.33 -20.34 5.57
N ASP A 3 12.19 -19.88 6.81
CA ASP A 3 11.23 -20.50 7.69
C ASP A 3 9.80 -20.28 7.14
N THR A 4 8.93 -21.27 7.35
CA THR A 4 7.52 -21.18 6.93
C THR A 4 6.81 -20.08 7.73
N THR A 5 7.19 -19.90 8.99
CA THR A 5 6.67 -18.86 9.89
C THR A 5 6.95 -17.46 9.35
N GLU A 6 8.19 -17.18 8.95
CA GLU A 6 8.60 -15.86 8.46
C GLU A 6 7.81 -15.43 7.22
N GLN A 7 7.58 -16.36 6.29
CA GLN A 7 6.72 -16.11 5.11
C GLN A 7 5.26 -15.82 5.50
N ILE A 8 4.74 -16.50 6.55
CA ILE A 8 3.39 -16.24 7.06
C ILE A 8 3.31 -14.84 7.66
N LEU A 9 4.32 -14.42 8.43
CA LEU A 9 4.36 -13.09 9.05
C LEU A 9 4.42 -11.97 8.00
N ILE A 10 5.27 -12.10 6.98
CA ILE A 10 5.32 -11.15 5.85
C ILE A 10 3.95 -11.06 5.16
N ARG A 11 3.34 -12.21 4.85
CA ARG A 11 2.02 -12.23 4.20
C ARG A 11 0.91 -11.63 5.06
N ALA A 12 0.91 -11.91 6.37
CA ALA A 12 -0.06 -11.34 7.30
C ALA A 12 0.10 -9.81 7.40
N TYR A 13 1.34 -9.32 7.40
CA TYR A 13 1.62 -7.89 7.34
C TYR A 13 1.04 -7.24 6.09
N ASP A 14 1.23 -7.84 4.91
CA ASP A 14 0.65 -7.31 3.67
C ASP A 14 -0.89 -7.27 3.71
N LEU A 15 -1.52 -8.30 4.26
CA LEU A 15 -2.98 -8.33 4.42
C LEU A 15 -3.51 -7.23 5.35
N ILE A 16 -2.78 -6.92 6.44
CA ILE A 16 -3.12 -5.80 7.33
C ILE A 16 -3.07 -4.48 6.56
N GLN A 17 -2.07 -4.32 5.69
CA GLN A 17 -1.85 -3.09 4.91
C GLN A 17 -2.89 -2.90 3.81
N THR A 18 -3.50 -3.99 3.32
CA THR A 18 -4.61 -3.96 2.35
C THR A 18 -6.01 -3.99 2.99
N ASP A 19 -6.11 -3.76 4.31
CA ASP A 19 -7.35 -3.78 5.10
C ASP A 19 -8.06 -5.16 5.13
N GLN A 20 -7.32 -6.24 4.84
CA GLN A 20 -7.79 -7.63 4.91
C GLN A 20 -7.52 -8.24 6.30
N ILE A 21 -8.04 -7.58 7.33
CA ILE A 21 -7.78 -7.85 8.76
C ILE A 21 -8.13 -9.30 9.17
N GLU A 22 -9.26 -9.83 8.70
CA GLU A 22 -9.72 -11.19 9.04
C GLU A 22 -8.82 -12.28 8.43
N ASP A 23 -8.36 -12.07 7.20
CA ASP A 23 -7.45 -13.01 6.53
C ASP A 23 -6.08 -13.00 7.23
N ALA A 24 -5.60 -11.82 7.64
CA ALA A 24 -4.37 -11.69 8.42
C ALA A 24 -4.46 -12.43 9.76
N ARG A 25 -5.59 -12.28 10.49
CA ARG A 25 -5.80 -12.96 11.77
C ARG A 25 -5.78 -14.48 11.60
N THR A 26 -6.45 -15.00 10.58
CA THR A 26 -6.52 -16.43 10.27
C THR A 26 -5.12 -17.03 9.99
N LEU A 27 -4.21 -16.23 9.43
CA LEU A 27 -2.82 -16.65 9.21
C LEU A 27 -1.97 -16.60 10.49
N LEU A 28 -2.24 -15.66 11.39
CA LEU A 28 -1.45 -15.42 12.60
C LEU A 28 -1.82 -16.33 13.77
N GLU A 29 -3.11 -16.70 13.90
CA GLU A 29 -3.60 -17.61 14.94
C GLU A 29 -2.78 -18.92 15.06
N PRO A 30 -2.55 -19.70 13.98
CA PRO A 30 -1.76 -20.92 14.10
C PRO A 30 -0.29 -20.65 14.43
N VAL A 31 0.26 -19.48 14.07
CA VAL A 31 1.63 -19.11 14.45
C VAL A 31 1.72 -18.93 15.96
N LEU A 32 0.76 -18.21 16.55
CA LEU A 32 0.71 -17.98 18.00
C LEU A 32 0.38 -19.24 18.81
N GLU A 33 -0.38 -20.18 18.24
CA GLU A 33 -0.63 -21.49 18.86
C GLU A 33 0.63 -22.36 18.90
N ASN A 34 1.45 -22.32 17.84
CA ASN A 34 2.68 -23.10 17.75
C ASN A 34 3.86 -22.41 18.46
N ASP A 35 3.88 -21.08 18.48
CA ASP A 35 4.92 -20.24 19.08
C ASP A 35 4.31 -19.02 19.78
N ALA A 36 3.95 -19.21 21.05
CA ALA A 36 3.34 -18.18 21.88
C ALA A 36 4.33 -17.07 22.32
N ASP A 37 5.63 -17.25 22.11
CA ASP A 37 6.67 -16.27 22.45
C ASP A 37 7.13 -15.47 21.21
N ASN A 38 6.47 -15.66 20.06
CA ASN A 38 6.76 -14.91 18.84
C ASN A 38 6.26 -13.47 18.94
N VAL A 39 7.19 -12.54 19.15
CA VAL A 39 6.90 -11.10 19.34
C VAL A 39 6.26 -10.48 18.10
N GLU A 40 6.75 -10.82 16.91
CA GLU A 40 6.28 -10.28 15.64
C GLU A 40 4.84 -10.72 15.35
N ALA A 41 4.53 -11.99 15.64
CA ALA A 41 3.17 -12.51 15.51
C ALA A 41 2.19 -11.78 16.43
N TRP A 42 2.55 -11.51 17.69
CA TRP A 42 1.72 -10.74 18.61
C TRP A 42 1.51 -9.29 18.15
N TRP A 43 2.56 -8.66 17.61
CA TRP A 43 2.49 -7.30 17.10
C TRP A 43 1.58 -7.20 15.87
N LEU A 44 1.70 -8.14 14.92
CA LEU A 44 0.81 -8.21 13.76
C LEU A 44 -0.62 -8.54 14.19
N TYR A 45 -0.80 -9.42 15.17
CA TYR A 45 -2.12 -9.78 15.69
C TYR A 45 -2.83 -8.57 16.32
N ALA A 46 -2.11 -7.67 16.98
CA ALA A 46 -2.69 -6.43 17.51
C ALA A 46 -3.30 -5.52 16.43
N HIS A 47 -2.81 -5.60 15.20
CA HIS A 47 -3.35 -4.88 14.05
C HIS A 47 -4.41 -5.69 13.29
N ALA A 48 -4.43 -7.00 13.47
CA ALA A 48 -5.35 -7.94 12.82
C ALA A 48 -6.64 -8.18 13.63
N VAL A 49 -6.88 -7.45 14.72
CA VAL A 49 -8.09 -7.56 15.55
C VAL A 49 -8.91 -6.29 15.48
N THR A 50 -10.23 -6.47 15.44
CA THR A 50 -11.22 -5.37 15.40
C THR A 50 -11.61 -4.87 16.79
N ASP A 51 -11.42 -5.71 17.81
CA ASP A 51 -11.69 -5.37 19.20
C ASP A 51 -10.49 -4.69 19.86
N ILE A 52 -10.74 -3.54 20.47
CA ILE A 52 -9.70 -2.71 21.08
C ILE A 52 -9.10 -3.37 22.34
N GLU A 53 -9.87 -4.16 23.09
CA GLU A 53 -9.33 -4.88 24.25
C GLU A 53 -8.38 -6.00 23.82
N SER A 54 -8.71 -6.69 22.72
CA SER A 54 -7.89 -7.74 22.13
C SER A 54 -6.58 -7.17 21.59
N ALA A 55 -6.62 -6.01 20.93
CA ALA A 55 -5.42 -5.28 20.51
C ALA A 55 -4.54 -4.91 21.72
N ASN A 56 -5.18 -4.41 22.77
CA ASN A 56 -4.51 -4.02 24.01
C ASN A 56 -3.77 -5.20 24.67
N LYS A 57 -4.42 -6.38 24.75
CA LYS A 57 -3.83 -7.63 25.29
C LYS A 57 -2.67 -8.14 24.44
N ALA A 58 -2.81 -8.09 23.11
CA ALA A 58 -1.75 -8.49 22.20
C ALA A 58 -0.50 -7.60 22.38
N LEU A 59 -0.69 -6.29 22.51
CA LEU A 59 0.42 -5.35 22.77
C LEU A 59 1.04 -5.52 24.16
N ASP A 60 0.28 -5.95 25.17
CA ASP A 60 0.86 -6.34 26.47
C ASP A 60 1.81 -7.52 26.32
N ASN A 61 1.48 -8.51 25.48
CA ASN A 61 2.38 -9.63 25.18
C ASN A 61 3.64 -9.18 24.43
N VAL A 62 3.51 -8.27 23.46
CA VAL A 62 4.67 -7.70 22.74
C VAL A 62 5.62 -7.04 23.72
N ILE A 63 5.14 -6.09 24.53
CA ILE A 63 5.98 -5.31 25.46
C ILE A 63 6.60 -6.21 26.55
N ARG A 64 5.88 -7.28 26.95
CA ARG A 64 6.38 -8.29 27.88
C ARG A 64 7.56 -9.08 27.30
N LEU A 65 7.48 -9.47 26.03
CA LEU A 65 8.49 -10.28 25.36
C LEU A 65 9.68 -9.44 24.89
N ASP A 66 9.41 -8.28 24.31
CA ASP A 66 10.39 -7.28 23.89
C ASP A 66 9.91 -5.87 24.25
N SER A 67 10.50 -5.31 25.31
CA SER A 67 10.15 -3.97 25.79
C SER A 67 10.63 -2.83 24.89
N ASN A 68 11.53 -3.10 23.93
CA ASN A 68 12.06 -2.11 22.99
C ASN A 68 11.62 -2.36 21.55
N TYR A 69 10.53 -3.13 21.36
CA TYR A 69 10.00 -3.39 20.02
C TYR A 69 9.55 -2.07 19.34
N PRO A 70 10.06 -1.75 18.13
CA PRO A 70 9.75 -0.50 17.44
C PRO A 70 8.25 -0.27 17.28
N GLY A 71 7.77 0.93 17.60
CA GLY A 71 6.37 1.33 17.46
C GLY A 71 5.37 0.68 18.44
N ALA A 72 5.73 -0.40 19.15
CA ALA A 72 4.81 -1.10 20.05
C ALA A 72 4.35 -0.23 21.24
N ALA A 73 5.27 0.49 21.88
CA ALA A 73 4.97 1.35 23.03
C ALA A 73 4.03 2.52 22.64
N GLU A 74 4.26 3.09 21.47
CA GLU A 74 3.46 4.20 20.95
C GLU A 74 2.05 3.74 20.57
N LEU A 75 1.94 2.61 19.86
CA LEU A 75 0.65 2.02 19.54
C LEU A 75 -0.14 1.64 20.81
N LYS A 76 0.54 1.08 21.83
CA LYS A 76 -0.07 0.76 23.12
C LYS A 76 -0.65 2.00 23.81
N ARG A 77 0.07 3.12 23.77
CA ARG A 77 -0.40 4.40 24.31
C ARG A 77 -1.67 4.85 23.60
N LYS A 78 -1.68 4.85 22.25
CA LYS A 78 -2.84 5.22 21.42
C LYS A 78 -4.06 4.35 21.73
N VAL A 79 -3.89 3.03 21.79
CA VAL A 79 -4.96 2.08 22.16
C VAL A 79 -5.49 2.35 23.56
N THR A 80 -4.61 2.59 24.54
CA THR A 80 -5.00 2.89 25.92
C THR A 80 -5.80 4.19 26.03
N GLU A 81 -5.39 5.23 25.29
CA GLU A 81 -6.10 6.52 25.22
C GLU A 81 -7.51 6.36 24.64
N LEU A 82 -7.66 5.56 23.58
CA LEU A 82 -8.98 5.27 22.98
C LEU A 82 -9.90 4.52 23.95
N ILE A 83 -9.38 3.54 24.70
CA ILE A 83 -10.15 2.84 25.76
C ILE A 83 -10.61 3.82 26.83
N GLN A 84 -9.72 4.71 27.28
CA GLN A 84 -10.05 5.72 28.29
C GLN A 84 -11.08 6.73 27.77
N ALA A 85 -10.95 7.17 26.53
CA ALA A 85 -11.90 8.08 25.90
C ALA A 85 -13.30 7.44 25.72
N GLY A 86 -13.36 6.16 25.37
CA GLY A 86 -14.61 5.39 25.31
C GLY A 86 -15.26 5.21 26.68
N GLY A 87 -14.47 4.94 27.72
CA GLY A 87 -14.97 4.79 29.09
C GLY A 87 -15.49 6.08 29.74
N LEU A 88 -15.10 7.26 29.22
CA LEU A 88 -15.59 8.56 29.71
C LEU A 88 -17.00 8.90 29.20
N LEU A 89 -17.50 8.21 28.18
CA LEU A 89 -18.90 8.34 27.72
C LEU A 89 -19.87 7.56 28.62
N ASP A 90 -19.40 6.46 29.22
CA ASP A 90 -20.17 5.66 30.19
C ASP A 90 -20.10 6.24 31.62
N ALA A 91 -19.03 6.97 31.95
CA ALA A 91 -18.80 7.52 33.30
C ALA A 91 -19.64 8.78 33.65
N GLN A 92 -20.38 9.36 32.70
CA GLN A 92 -21.39 10.40 33.00
C GLN A 92 -22.82 9.85 33.17
N SER A 93 -22.98 8.52 33.16
CA SER A 93 -24.21 7.84 33.56
C SER A 93 -24.10 7.27 34.98
N GLY A 94 -23.45 8.02 35.87
CA GLY A 94 -23.35 7.70 37.29
C GLY A 94 -24.18 8.67 38.12
N ASP A 95 -25.46 8.36 38.29
CA ASP A 95 -26.32 8.81 39.39
C ASP A 95 -26.32 10.33 39.70
N SER A 96 -27.11 11.07 38.95
CA SER A 96 -27.82 12.23 39.50
C SER A 96 -29.28 12.06 39.21
N VAL A 97 -30.01 11.51 40.17
CA VAL A 97 -31.46 11.68 40.29
C VAL A 97 -31.75 13.18 40.44
N LEU A 98 -31.88 13.87 39.31
CA LEU A 98 -32.66 15.09 39.22
C LEU A 98 -34.09 14.67 38.89
N THR A 99 -34.92 14.60 39.93
CA THR A 99 -36.37 14.61 39.79
C THR A 99 -36.76 15.83 38.94
N LEU A 100 -37.07 15.61 37.67
CA LEU A 100 -37.72 16.59 36.82
C LEU A 100 -39.23 16.59 37.15
N PRO A 101 -39.85 17.78 37.32
CA PRO A 101 -41.30 17.89 37.46
C PRO A 101 -42.01 17.34 36.20
N PRO A 102 -43.24 16.80 36.34
CA PRO A 102 -43.95 16.18 35.22
C PRO A 102 -44.23 17.23 34.16
N GLN A 103 -43.54 17.12 33.02
CA GLN A 103 -43.89 17.90 31.84
C GLN A 103 -45.05 17.19 31.15
N THR A 104 -46.18 17.89 31.08
CA THR A 104 -47.33 17.51 30.25
C THR A 104 -46.89 17.44 28.80
N LEU A 105 -46.91 16.24 28.22
CA LEU A 105 -46.75 16.03 26.77
C LEU A 105 -47.84 16.81 26.02
N PRO A 106 -47.51 17.54 24.94
CA PRO A 106 -48.45 17.80 23.88
C PRO A 106 -48.76 16.50 23.15
N GLU A 107 -50.03 16.10 23.22
CA GLU A 107 -50.67 15.10 22.37
C GLU A 107 -50.56 15.55 20.90
N ASP A 108 -49.67 14.92 20.13
CA ASP A 108 -49.80 14.75 18.68
C ASP A 108 -48.61 13.91 18.19
N VAL A 109 -48.69 12.61 18.45
CA VAL A 109 -47.89 11.61 17.73
C VAL A 109 -48.86 10.92 16.77
N PRO A 110 -48.69 11.04 15.43
CA PRO A 110 -49.54 10.31 14.51
C PRO A 110 -49.30 8.80 14.68
N GLU A 111 -50.38 8.10 15.04
CA GLU A 111 -50.50 6.63 15.05
C GLU A 111 -50.47 6.09 13.62
N ASP A 112 -49.32 6.09 12.95
CA ASP A 112 -49.06 5.14 11.86
C ASP A 112 -47.57 5.01 11.56
N LEU A 113 -46.86 4.27 12.40
CA LEU A 113 -45.73 3.45 11.97
C LEU A 113 -45.76 2.16 12.80
N GLY A 114 -46.67 1.27 12.42
CA GLY A 114 -46.64 -0.12 12.84
C GLY A 114 -45.37 -0.80 12.33
N PHE A 115 -44.30 -0.74 13.14
CA PHE A 115 -43.17 -1.65 13.01
C PHE A 115 -43.58 -3.01 13.59
N ASP A 116 -44.22 -3.82 12.76
CA ASP A 116 -44.37 -5.24 13.03
C ASP A 116 -43.01 -5.92 12.78
N LEU A 117 -42.28 -6.21 13.86
CA LEU A 117 -41.13 -7.10 13.81
C LEU A 117 -41.63 -8.54 13.89
N SER A 118 -42.27 -8.99 12.83
CA SER A 118 -42.41 -10.41 12.51
C SER A 118 -41.14 -10.84 11.77
N PHE A 119 -40.18 -11.36 12.54
CA PHE A 119 -39.10 -12.17 11.99
C PHE A 119 -39.71 -13.48 11.49
N GLU A 120 -40.10 -13.51 10.22
CA GLU A 120 -40.37 -14.75 9.49
C GLU A 120 -39.13 -15.14 8.69
N ASP A 121 -38.81 -16.41 8.85
CA ASP A 121 -37.61 -17.14 8.50
C ASP A 121 -37.53 -17.33 6.97
N ASP A 122 -36.62 -16.61 6.29
CA ASP A 122 -36.35 -16.82 4.85
C ASP A 122 -35.29 -17.93 4.67
N GLU A 123 -35.72 -19.18 4.81
CA GLU A 123 -35.12 -20.31 4.07
C GLU A 123 -35.84 -20.48 2.73
N ASP A 124 -35.24 -19.99 1.64
CA ASP A 124 -35.12 -20.67 0.33
C ASP A 124 -34.91 -19.66 -0.82
N ASP A 125 -33.65 -19.46 -1.26
CA ASP A 125 -33.42 -19.17 -2.69
C ASP A 125 -31.98 -19.42 -3.17
N ARG A 126 -31.47 -20.64 -2.93
CA ARG A 126 -30.25 -21.15 -3.61
C ARG A 126 -30.60 -22.08 -4.78
N LYS A 127 -31.25 -21.59 -5.85
CA LYS A 127 -31.21 -22.35 -7.13
C LYS A 127 -31.45 -21.60 -8.43
N ARG A 128 -31.60 -20.27 -8.43
CA ARG A 128 -31.85 -19.50 -9.66
C ARG A 128 -30.67 -18.67 -10.19
N SER A 129 -29.47 -18.75 -9.60
CA SER A 129 -28.30 -17.96 -10.05
C SER A 129 -27.35 -18.68 -11.02
N ARG A 130 -27.52 -19.97 -11.26
CA ARG A 130 -26.56 -20.78 -12.04
C ARG A 130 -26.83 -20.83 -13.55
N ARG A 131 -28.01 -20.40 -14.00
CA ARG A 131 -28.35 -20.39 -15.44
C ARG A 131 -28.11 -19.03 -16.11
N LEU A 132 -28.02 -17.94 -15.35
CA LEU A 132 -27.80 -16.61 -15.92
C LEU A 132 -26.31 -16.30 -16.16
N THR A 133 -25.42 -16.87 -15.34
CA THR A 133 -23.96 -16.68 -15.44
C THR A 133 -23.34 -17.34 -16.68
N LEU A 134 -23.91 -18.45 -17.16
CA LEU A 134 -23.44 -19.12 -18.39
C LEU A 134 -23.84 -18.37 -19.68
N ALA A 135 -24.95 -17.63 -19.68
CA ALA A 135 -25.40 -16.89 -20.86
C ALA A 135 -24.57 -15.61 -21.10
N VAL A 136 -24.09 -14.96 -20.03
CA VAL A 136 -23.27 -13.74 -20.12
C VAL A 136 -21.85 -14.05 -20.60
N ILE A 137 -21.26 -15.19 -20.22
CA ILE A 137 -19.91 -15.60 -20.64
C ILE A 137 -19.86 -16.00 -22.13
N ALA A 138 -20.94 -16.57 -22.68
CA ALA A 138 -20.99 -16.93 -24.09
C ALA A 138 -21.09 -15.69 -25.02
N ALA A 139 -21.76 -14.63 -24.56
CA ALA A 139 -21.92 -13.39 -25.33
C ALA A 139 -20.63 -12.57 -25.41
N THR A 140 -19.82 -12.54 -24.34
CA THR A 140 -18.54 -11.80 -24.33
C THR A 140 -17.48 -12.46 -25.20
N ILE A 141 -17.42 -13.79 -25.26
CA ILE A 141 -16.49 -14.52 -26.14
C ILE A 141 -16.82 -14.27 -27.63
N MET A 142 -18.10 -14.13 -27.98
CA MET A 142 -18.52 -13.88 -29.36
C MET A 142 -18.15 -12.47 -29.85
N VAL A 143 -18.18 -11.46 -28.98
CA VAL A 143 -17.79 -10.08 -29.33
C VAL A 143 -16.27 -9.94 -29.47
N VAL A 144 -15.49 -10.59 -28.60
CA VAL A 144 -14.02 -10.55 -28.68
C VAL A 144 -13.49 -11.28 -29.93
N GLY A 145 -14.14 -12.37 -30.36
CA GLY A 145 -13.76 -13.08 -31.58
C GLY A 145 -13.96 -12.26 -32.87
N ILE A 146 -15.01 -11.43 -32.93
CA ILE A 146 -15.30 -10.59 -34.11
C ILE A 146 -14.32 -9.42 -34.22
N VAL A 147 -13.92 -8.82 -33.09
CA VAL A 147 -12.90 -7.74 -33.08
C VAL A 147 -11.51 -8.28 -33.45
N SER A 148 -11.19 -9.50 -33.01
CA SER A 148 -9.92 -10.16 -33.34
C SER A 148 -9.78 -10.51 -34.82
N ALA A 149 -10.88 -10.87 -35.50
CA ALA A 149 -10.88 -11.20 -36.92
C ALA A 149 -10.71 -9.97 -37.84
N VAL A 150 -11.10 -8.77 -37.39
CA VAL A 150 -10.97 -7.53 -38.16
C VAL A 150 -9.55 -6.95 -38.08
N ALA A 151 -8.84 -7.14 -36.98
CA ALA A 151 -7.46 -6.64 -36.81
C ALA A 151 -6.42 -7.40 -37.67
N ILE A 152 -6.68 -8.67 -38.00
CA ILE A 152 -5.75 -9.50 -38.81
C ILE A 152 -5.86 -9.16 -40.32
N LEU A 153 -6.94 -8.51 -40.76
CA LEU A 153 -7.18 -8.24 -42.18
C LEU A 153 -6.60 -6.90 -42.70
N ILE A 154 -5.94 -6.09 -41.84
CA ILE A 154 -5.38 -4.78 -42.23
C ILE A 154 -3.84 -4.82 -42.38
N VAL A 155 -3.16 -5.92 -42.01
CA VAL A 155 -1.68 -6.02 -42.03
C VAL A 155 -1.15 -6.73 -43.29
N THR A 156 -1.69 -6.40 -44.46
CA THR A 156 -1.04 -6.77 -45.74
C THR A 156 -1.01 -5.57 -46.67
N GLY A 157 0.05 -4.77 -46.53
CA GLY A 157 0.38 -3.65 -47.40
C GLY A 157 1.84 -3.29 -47.17
N ASP A 158 2.76 -4.05 -47.76
CA ASP A 158 4.18 -3.71 -47.82
C ASP A 158 4.50 -3.32 -49.27
N ASP A 159 4.71 -2.01 -49.45
CA ASP A 159 5.02 -1.34 -50.70
C ASP A 159 6.51 -1.45 -51.01
N SER A 160 6.80 -2.14 -52.12
CA SER A 160 7.92 -2.00 -53.05
C SER A 160 9.04 -1.00 -52.71
N GLU A 161 10.25 -1.54 -52.54
CA GLU A 161 11.51 -0.81 -52.66
C GLU A 161 11.67 -0.18 -54.07
N VAL A 162 11.92 1.13 -54.13
CA VAL A 162 12.63 1.74 -55.26
C VAL A 162 13.68 2.69 -54.72
N GLY A 163 14.94 2.30 -54.91
CA GLY A 163 16.09 3.14 -54.61
C GLY A 163 16.23 4.28 -55.62
N VAL A 164 16.59 5.46 -55.12
CA VAL A 164 17.41 6.47 -55.82
C VAL A 164 18.11 7.35 -54.80
N THR A 165 19.44 7.42 -54.91
CA THR A 165 20.30 8.51 -54.43
C THR A 165 20.79 9.30 -55.66
N PRO A 166 21.46 10.46 -55.52
CA PRO A 166 21.20 11.63 -54.67
C PRO A 166 21.29 12.95 -55.50
N THR A 167 20.76 14.08 -54.99
CA THR A 167 21.17 15.41 -55.50
C THR A 167 21.34 16.39 -54.34
N ALA A 168 22.59 16.81 -54.16
CA ALA A 168 23.02 17.84 -53.23
C ALA A 168 22.62 19.23 -53.71
N ILE A 169 22.17 20.09 -52.80
CA ILE A 169 22.29 21.55 -52.94
C ILE A 169 22.63 22.13 -51.57
N ALA A 170 23.77 22.80 -51.51
CA ALA A 170 24.27 23.58 -50.39
C ALA A 170 23.62 24.98 -50.35
N ALA A 171 23.34 25.51 -49.15
CA ALA A 171 23.77 26.84 -48.70
C ALA A 171 23.19 27.20 -47.31
N ASN A 172 24.10 27.50 -46.37
CA ASN A 172 24.10 28.53 -45.32
C ASN A 172 22.75 28.94 -44.67
N THR A 173 22.59 29.00 -43.35
CA THR A 173 23.46 29.67 -42.37
C THR A 173 23.02 29.20 -40.98
N ALA A 174 23.85 28.46 -40.25
CA ALA A 174 23.58 28.12 -38.84
C ALA A 174 24.46 28.98 -37.93
N GLN A 175 23.80 29.93 -37.28
CA GLN A 175 24.29 30.64 -36.12
C GLN A 175 24.56 29.63 -34.99
N PRO A 176 25.67 29.72 -34.23
CA PRO A 176 25.88 28.85 -33.08
C PRO A 176 24.92 29.29 -31.95
N THR A 177 23.69 28.79 -31.99
CA THR A 177 22.90 28.67 -30.78
C THR A 177 23.51 27.49 -30.04
N SER A 178 24.28 27.76 -28.99
CA SER A 178 24.66 26.76 -28.01
C SER A 178 23.41 26.28 -27.29
N THR A 179 22.66 25.39 -27.92
CA THR A 179 21.68 24.55 -27.23
C THR A 179 22.53 23.59 -26.40
N ILE A 180 22.58 23.83 -25.10
CA ILE A 180 23.04 22.82 -24.15
C ILE A 180 22.01 21.68 -24.28
N ALA A 181 22.32 20.70 -25.13
CA ALA A 181 21.61 19.44 -25.13
C ALA A 181 21.99 18.78 -23.80
N VAL A 182 21.13 18.96 -22.80
CA VAL A 182 21.23 18.23 -21.54
C VAL A 182 21.01 16.76 -21.91
N ASP A 183 22.11 16.02 -21.97
CA ASP A 183 22.08 14.59 -22.28
C ASP A 183 21.25 13.88 -21.20
N ALA A 184 20.12 13.29 -21.60
CA ALA A 184 19.26 12.53 -20.70
C ALA A 184 20.04 11.36 -20.05
N GLY A 185 21.08 10.85 -20.71
CA GLY A 185 22.00 9.86 -20.15
C GLY A 185 22.86 10.41 -18.99
N ALA A 186 23.29 11.67 -19.07
CA ALA A 186 24.04 12.33 -18.00
C ALA A 186 23.15 12.70 -16.80
N LEU A 187 21.89 13.08 -17.06
CA LEU A 187 20.92 13.38 -15.99
C LEU A 187 20.54 12.14 -15.18
N THR A 188 20.33 11.01 -15.87
CA THR A 188 20.05 9.71 -15.24
C THR A 188 21.27 9.15 -14.49
N ALA A 189 22.48 9.32 -15.01
CA ALA A 189 23.71 8.99 -14.29
C ALA A 189 23.87 9.81 -13.00
N GLY A 190 23.61 11.12 -13.06
CA GLY A 190 23.68 12.00 -11.89
C GLY A 190 22.66 11.63 -10.80
N LEU A 191 21.42 11.32 -11.19
CA LEU A 191 20.39 10.83 -10.27
C LEU A 191 20.79 9.51 -9.59
N ASN A 192 21.38 8.59 -10.35
CA ASN A 192 21.82 7.30 -9.81
C ASN A 192 22.96 7.46 -8.79
N ASP A 193 23.91 8.35 -9.06
CA ASP A 193 25.00 8.64 -8.13
C ASP A 193 24.48 9.30 -6.84
N GLU A 194 23.49 10.20 -6.95
CA GLU A 194 22.85 10.84 -5.79
C GLU A 194 22.08 9.84 -4.92
N ILE A 195 21.27 8.96 -5.52
CA ILE A 195 20.54 7.91 -4.79
C ILE A 195 21.52 6.98 -4.06
N ARG A 196 22.62 6.59 -4.72
CA ARG A 196 23.66 5.77 -4.10
C ARG A 196 24.34 6.51 -2.94
N ALA A 197 24.63 7.80 -3.09
CA ALA A 197 25.21 8.59 -2.01
C ALA A 197 24.28 8.72 -0.79
N ILE A 198 22.97 8.86 -1.01
CA ILE A 198 21.98 9.00 0.08
C ILE A 198 21.79 7.69 0.86
N LEU A 199 21.76 6.56 0.15
CA LEU A 199 21.34 5.28 0.73
C LEU A 199 22.50 4.37 1.13
N SER A 200 23.68 4.49 0.51
CA SER A 200 24.78 3.54 0.75
C SER A 200 25.40 3.57 2.15
N ASP A 201 25.14 4.62 2.93
CA ASP A 201 25.61 4.73 4.31
C ASP A 201 24.88 3.77 5.25
N ASP A 202 23.57 3.59 5.05
CA ASP A 202 22.70 2.80 5.94
C ASP A 202 22.19 1.50 5.29
N PHE A 203 22.20 1.43 3.96
CA PHE A 203 21.55 0.36 3.19
C PHE A 203 22.48 -0.30 2.18
N THR A 204 22.34 -1.62 2.04
CA THR A 204 23.05 -2.38 1.00
C THR A 204 22.25 -2.37 -0.29
N LEU A 205 22.85 -1.88 -1.38
CA LEU A 205 22.20 -1.75 -2.69
C LEU A 205 22.69 -2.84 -3.65
N PRO A 206 21.80 -3.59 -4.32
CA PRO A 206 22.19 -4.53 -5.37
C PRO A 206 22.73 -3.79 -6.61
N ALA A 207 23.33 -4.54 -7.54
CA ALA A 207 23.89 -3.97 -8.78
C ALA A 207 22.80 -3.22 -9.58
N ASN A 208 21.60 -3.80 -9.66
CA ASN A 208 20.44 -3.23 -10.33
C ASN A 208 19.48 -2.57 -9.32
N ALA A 209 20.03 -1.78 -8.40
CA ALA A 209 19.23 -1.13 -7.36
C ALA A 209 18.21 -0.12 -7.90
N ILE A 210 18.42 0.46 -9.07
CA ILE A 210 17.55 1.52 -9.57
C ILE A 210 16.88 1.03 -10.83
N SER A 211 15.55 1.06 -10.84
CA SER A 211 14.73 0.62 -11.97
C SER A 211 13.50 1.51 -12.10
N THR A 212 13.00 1.68 -13.32
CA THR A 212 11.73 2.35 -13.56
C THR A 212 10.66 1.30 -13.86
N ARG A 213 9.52 1.38 -13.19
CA ARG A 213 8.37 0.47 -13.36
C ARG A 213 7.09 1.28 -13.52
N THR A 214 6.12 0.76 -14.27
CA THR A 214 4.78 1.36 -14.35
C THR A 214 3.91 0.82 -13.21
N THR A 215 3.28 1.70 -12.44
CA THR A 215 2.38 1.36 -11.34
C THR A 215 1.04 2.11 -11.50
N ASP A 216 0.11 1.89 -10.58
CA ASP A 216 -1.16 2.63 -10.53
C ASP A 216 -0.97 4.15 -10.32
N LEU A 217 0.22 4.58 -9.88
CA LEU A 217 0.59 5.99 -9.73
C LEU A 217 1.31 6.56 -10.97
N GLY A 218 1.47 5.78 -12.04
CA GLY A 218 2.16 6.19 -13.26
C GLY A 218 3.56 5.60 -13.41
N GLU A 219 4.44 6.31 -14.14
CA GLU A 219 5.84 5.92 -14.25
C GLU A 219 6.51 6.10 -12.88
N THR A 220 7.12 5.05 -12.34
CA THR A 220 7.59 5.02 -10.95
C THR A 220 9.06 4.64 -10.88
N LEU A 221 9.85 5.46 -10.20
CA LEU A 221 11.24 5.16 -9.90
C LEU A 221 11.31 4.26 -8.67
N VAL A 222 11.72 3.01 -8.85
CA VAL A 222 11.79 2.00 -7.80
C VAL A 222 13.24 1.74 -7.43
N ILE A 223 13.57 1.99 -6.16
CA ILE A 223 14.88 1.75 -5.58
C ILE A 223 14.82 0.44 -4.78
N SER A 224 15.55 -0.57 -5.25
CA SER A 224 15.71 -1.87 -4.61
C SER A 224 16.83 -1.83 -3.59
N VAL A 225 16.55 -2.29 -2.38
CA VAL A 225 17.46 -2.34 -1.24
C VAL A 225 17.47 -3.75 -0.66
N CYS A 226 18.66 -4.24 -0.34
CA CYS A 226 18.81 -5.53 0.31
C CYS A 226 18.29 -5.45 1.75
N THR A 227 17.37 -6.34 2.11
CA THR A 227 16.90 -6.49 3.49
C THR A 227 17.00 -7.95 3.94
N SER A 228 16.82 -8.15 5.24
CA SER A 228 16.58 -9.47 5.80
C SER A 228 15.07 -9.75 5.81
N PRO A 229 14.64 -11.02 5.64
CA PRO A 229 13.21 -11.39 5.62
C PRO A 229 12.46 -11.21 6.96
N ASN A 230 13.11 -10.63 7.97
CA ASN A 230 12.54 -10.34 9.27
C ASN A 230 11.56 -9.14 9.18
N VAL A 231 10.34 -9.26 9.74
CA VAL A 231 9.30 -8.22 9.62
C VAL A 231 9.68 -6.92 10.34
N GLN A 232 10.32 -7.00 11.51
CA GLN A 232 10.79 -5.82 12.24
C GLN A 232 11.83 -5.05 11.42
N GLN A 233 12.83 -5.75 10.88
CA GLN A 233 13.85 -5.13 10.04
C GLN A 233 13.25 -4.60 8.73
N LEU A 234 12.32 -5.35 8.13
CA LEU A 234 11.62 -4.94 6.91
C LEU A 234 10.89 -3.61 7.09
N GLN A 235 10.22 -3.40 8.21
CA GLN A 235 9.53 -2.13 8.51
C GLN A 235 10.50 -0.97 8.63
N VAL A 236 11.55 -1.15 9.45
CA VAL A 236 12.56 -0.11 9.68
C VAL A 236 13.29 0.25 8.38
N ASP A 237 13.66 -0.74 7.57
CA ASP A 237 14.36 -0.51 6.31
C ASP A 237 13.48 0.22 5.30
N LEU A 238 12.24 -0.23 5.16
CA LEU A 238 11.29 0.31 4.20
C LEU A 238 10.91 1.77 4.52
N GLU A 239 10.67 2.08 5.80
CA GLU A 239 10.45 3.46 6.24
C GLU A 239 11.70 4.32 6.04
N GLY A 240 12.86 3.82 6.48
CA GLY A 240 14.12 4.55 6.39
C GLY A 240 14.52 4.90 4.95
N VAL A 241 14.30 3.98 4.00
CA VAL A 241 14.60 4.21 2.58
C VAL A 241 13.72 5.32 2.02
N LEU A 242 12.40 5.26 2.21
CA LEU A 242 11.51 6.29 1.67
C LEU A 242 11.72 7.66 2.31
N TYR A 243 11.93 7.72 3.63
CA TYR A 243 12.19 9.00 4.30
C TYR A 243 13.48 9.65 3.81
N ARG A 244 14.57 8.87 3.66
CA ARG A 244 15.83 9.41 3.14
C ARG A 244 15.75 9.80 1.68
N LEU A 245 15.04 9.02 0.86
CA LEU A 245 14.81 9.40 -0.53
C LEU A 245 14.00 10.69 -0.63
N ALA A 246 12.92 10.83 0.15
CA ALA A 246 12.10 12.04 0.11
C ALA A 246 12.86 13.29 0.57
N GLN A 247 13.69 13.18 1.62
CA GLN A 247 14.42 14.34 2.18
C GLN A 247 15.75 14.64 1.48
N GLY A 248 16.44 13.60 0.99
CA GLY A 248 17.80 13.70 0.46
C GLY A 248 17.85 13.91 -1.05
N LEU A 249 16.86 13.40 -1.79
CA LEU A 249 16.88 13.41 -3.24
C LEU A 249 16.40 14.76 -3.79
N ASN A 250 17.09 15.29 -4.79
CA ASN A 250 16.57 16.37 -5.59
C ASN A 250 15.42 15.88 -6.49
N LEU A 251 14.19 15.95 -5.96
CA LEU A 251 12.97 15.50 -6.65
C LEU A 251 12.71 16.21 -7.98
N SER A 252 13.37 17.36 -8.26
CA SER A 252 13.27 18.03 -9.56
C SER A 252 14.01 17.29 -10.69
N LEU A 253 14.92 16.38 -10.34
CA LEU A 253 15.64 15.52 -11.29
C LEU A 253 14.89 14.21 -11.58
N VAL A 254 13.87 13.89 -10.79
CA VAL A 254 13.04 12.69 -10.97
C VAL A 254 12.00 12.99 -12.04
N THR A 255 12.06 12.26 -13.15
CA THR A 255 11.10 12.39 -14.26
C THR A 255 9.88 11.49 -14.10
N ALA A 256 9.88 10.62 -13.10
CA ALA A 256 8.80 9.69 -12.77
C ALA A 256 7.67 10.39 -12.00
N ASP A 257 6.44 9.89 -12.13
CA ASP A 257 5.25 10.37 -11.41
C ASP A 257 5.26 9.97 -9.92
N ALA A 258 5.97 8.87 -9.60
CA ALA A 258 6.08 8.31 -8.26
C ALA A 258 7.48 7.80 -7.94
N ILE A 259 7.76 7.67 -6.65
CA ILE A 259 8.97 7.01 -6.12
C ILE A 259 8.55 5.81 -5.28
N GLY A 260 9.39 4.77 -5.26
CA GLY A 260 9.13 3.56 -4.51
C GLY A 260 10.38 2.91 -3.98
N ALA A 261 10.19 2.11 -2.93
CA ALA A 261 11.20 1.24 -2.36
C ALA A 261 10.80 -0.22 -2.60
N ASN A 262 11.74 -1.01 -3.10
CA ASN A 262 11.65 -2.46 -3.19
C ASN A 262 12.62 -3.06 -2.18
N MET A 263 12.08 -3.87 -1.28
CA MET A 263 12.85 -4.64 -0.32
C MET A 263 13.13 -6.00 -0.94
N LEU A 264 14.40 -6.28 -1.19
CA LEU A 264 14.88 -7.49 -1.84
C LEU A 264 15.67 -8.33 -0.85
N ASP A 265 15.37 -9.63 -0.75
CA ASP A 265 16.32 -10.54 -0.14
C ASP A 265 17.41 -10.86 -1.16
N CYS A 266 18.54 -10.19 -1.03
CA CYS A 266 19.69 -10.34 -1.93
C CYS A 266 20.36 -11.72 -1.87
N SER A 267 20.09 -12.54 -0.86
CA SER A 267 20.64 -13.90 -0.75
C SER A 267 19.91 -14.89 -1.65
N ASN A 268 18.59 -14.72 -1.79
CA ASN A 268 17.73 -15.61 -2.57
C ASN A 268 17.17 -14.93 -3.84
N ASN A 269 17.42 -13.63 -4.02
CA ASN A 269 16.93 -12.79 -5.10
C ASN A 269 15.40 -12.82 -5.21
N ILE A 270 14.73 -12.59 -4.07
CA ILE A 270 13.26 -12.58 -3.95
C ILE A 270 12.82 -11.19 -3.51
N ASP A 271 11.86 -10.62 -4.24
CA ASP A 271 11.15 -9.40 -3.83
C ASP A 271 10.34 -9.71 -2.57
N VAL A 272 10.73 -9.10 -1.45
CA VAL A 272 10.07 -9.28 -0.16
C VAL A 272 8.88 -8.34 -0.06
N ARG A 273 9.08 -7.05 -0.38
CA ARG A 273 8.01 -6.06 -0.32
C ARG A 273 8.27 -4.86 -1.21
N ASN A 274 7.21 -4.32 -1.81
CA ASN A 274 7.29 -3.14 -2.65
C ASN A 274 6.28 -2.11 -2.17
N ILE A 275 6.74 -0.87 -2.00
CA ILE A 275 5.84 0.24 -1.73
C ILE A 275 6.17 1.45 -2.59
N VAL A 276 5.14 2.20 -2.93
CA VAL A 276 5.22 3.41 -3.74
C VAL A 276 4.44 4.54 -3.13
N VAL A 277 4.87 5.75 -3.46
CA VAL A 277 4.24 7.00 -3.06
C VAL A 277 4.37 8.01 -4.20
N ALA A 278 3.35 8.86 -4.35
CA ALA A 278 3.35 9.90 -5.38
C ALA A 278 4.50 10.90 -5.14
N LEU A 279 5.13 11.37 -6.22
CA LEU A 279 6.24 12.33 -6.12
C LEU A 279 5.79 13.64 -5.43
N THR A 280 4.53 14.04 -5.63
CA THR A 280 3.94 15.20 -4.97
C THR A 280 3.86 15.05 -3.45
N ASP A 281 3.54 13.86 -2.96
CA ASP A 281 3.45 13.57 -1.53
C ASP A 281 4.85 13.49 -0.91
N ALA A 282 5.81 12.89 -1.61
CA ALA A 282 7.22 12.91 -1.20
C ALA A 282 7.78 14.33 -1.12
N ALA A 283 7.44 15.20 -2.07
CA ALA A 283 7.83 16.61 -2.05
C ALA A 283 7.17 17.39 -0.91
N ALA A 284 5.90 17.10 -0.60
CA ALA A 284 5.20 17.71 0.54
C ALA A 284 5.84 17.30 1.87
N PHE A 285 6.22 16.02 2.03
CA PHE A 285 6.97 15.54 3.18
C PHE A 285 8.34 16.23 3.31
N ALA A 286 9.10 16.32 2.21
CA ALA A 286 10.41 17.00 2.19
C ALA A 286 10.34 18.49 2.61
N GLN A 287 9.20 19.13 2.34
CA GLN A 287 8.93 20.54 2.71
C GLN A 287 8.36 20.69 4.13
N GLY A 288 8.18 19.59 4.88
CA GLY A 288 7.56 19.58 6.21
C GLY A 288 6.07 19.89 6.20
N GLN A 289 5.39 19.72 5.06
CA GLN A 289 3.94 19.91 4.93
C GLN A 289 3.15 18.66 5.33
N LEU A 290 3.80 17.48 5.30
CA LEU A 290 3.30 16.22 5.84
C LEU A 290 4.23 15.78 6.97
N ASP A 291 3.65 15.32 8.07
CA ASP A 291 4.40 14.60 9.10
C ASP A 291 4.62 13.14 8.67
N GLU A 292 5.44 12.41 9.44
CA GLU A 292 5.81 11.02 9.15
C GLU A 292 4.59 10.10 9.11
N GLU A 293 3.65 10.23 10.07
CA GLU A 293 2.42 9.41 10.14
C GLU A 293 1.55 9.62 8.89
N ASN A 294 1.30 10.88 8.50
CA ASN A 294 0.49 11.19 7.32
C ASN A 294 1.19 10.84 6.02
N PHE A 295 2.53 10.89 5.97
CA PHE A 295 3.28 10.47 4.79
C PHE A 295 3.23 8.93 4.62
N ALA A 296 3.46 8.17 5.69
CA ALA A 296 3.36 6.72 5.67
C ALA A 296 1.96 6.22 5.27
N ALA A 297 0.91 6.94 5.68
CA ALA A 297 -0.48 6.63 5.29
C ALA A 297 -0.75 6.75 3.77
N ARG A 298 0.12 7.44 3.02
CA ARG A 298 0.01 7.57 1.54
C ARG A 298 0.65 6.42 0.78
N TRP A 299 1.39 5.55 1.46
CA TRP A 299 2.08 4.46 0.79
C TRP A 299 1.09 3.42 0.26
N ARG A 300 1.45 2.83 -0.88
CA ARG A 300 0.67 1.79 -1.56
C ARG A 300 1.58 0.63 -1.92
N SER A 301 1.13 -0.59 -1.69
CA SER A 301 1.75 -1.78 -2.25
C SER A 301 1.44 -1.86 -3.75
N PHE A 302 2.37 -2.40 -4.55
CA PHE A 302 2.18 -2.61 -5.99
C PHE A 302 2.87 -3.89 -6.48
#